data_AF-A0A3M7SQ64-F1
#
_entry.id   AF-A0A3M7SQ64-F1
#
_cell.length_a   1.000
_cell.length_b   1.000
_cell.length_c   1.000
_cell.angle_alpha   90.00
_cell.angle_beta   90.00
_cell.angle_gamma   90.00
#
_symmetry.space_group_name_H-M   'P 1'
#
loop_
_entity.id
_entity.type
_entity.pdbx_description
1 polymer ?
#
loop_
_entity_poly.entity_id
_entity_poly.type
_entity_poly.pdbx_seq_one_letter_code
_entity_poly.pdbx_strand_id
1 'polypeptide(L)'
;MAPRKNKIEDVERYLADHLYFPTIDPNQPFFFGFLTDGKPQQSPIIGNGSQNNPVRIYATTLKLLHLNCNTDNQDHSLFHIDGMYKITIENYPLLVFGRSNPNRTLHPIVFGITSKEEKEDFINFFESIKFVCRLFNINFILKFMMQDAQIACASALNACFPGV
;
A
#
# COMPACT_ATOMS: atom_id res chain seq x y z
N MET A 1 4.53 -33.81 7.78
CA MET A 1 5.36 -32.58 7.87
C MET A 1 4.63 -31.61 8.78
N ALA A 2 5.23 -31.20 9.89
CA ALA A 2 4.67 -30.09 10.67
C ALA A 2 4.73 -28.82 9.80
N PRO A 3 3.67 -27.98 9.76
CA PRO A 3 3.72 -26.73 9.02
C PRO A 3 4.87 -25.89 9.58
N ARG A 4 5.78 -25.48 8.71
CA ARG A 4 6.84 -24.53 9.07
C ARG A 4 6.11 -23.25 9.48
N LYS A 5 6.08 -22.94 10.79
CA LYS A 5 5.59 -21.64 11.25
C LYS A 5 6.50 -20.59 10.59
N ASN A 6 5.94 -19.81 9.67
CA ASN A 6 6.63 -18.67 9.10
C ASN A 6 7.04 -17.79 10.28
N LYS A 7 8.35 -17.63 10.49
CA LYS A 7 8.83 -16.76 11.56
C LYS A 7 8.78 -15.33 11.09
N ILE A 8 8.55 -14.39 11.99
CA ILE A 8 8.55 -12.96 11.66
C ILE A 8 9.88 -12.56 11.01
N GLU A 9 10.98 -13.17 11.46
CA GLU A 9 12.32 -12.94 10.89
C GLU A 9 12.44 -13.35 9.41
N ASP A 10 11.66 -14.34 8.95
CA ASP A 10 11.63 -14.73 7.54
C ASP A 10 10.93 -13.67 6.69
N VAL A 11 9.86 -13.05 7.22
CA VAL A 11 9.15 -11.94 6.57
C VAL A 11 10.04 -10.70 6.55
N GLU A 12 10.64 -10.34 7.68
CA GLU A 12 11.55 -9.19 7.78
C GLU A 12 12.71 -9.30 6.78
N ARG A 13 13.31 -10.49 6.66
CA ARG A 13 14.37 -10.74 5.68
C ARG A 13 13.87 -10.59 4.25
N TYR A 14 12.73 -11.19 3.94
CA TYR A 14 12.15 -11.07 2.60
C TYR A 14 11.87 -9.62 2.23
N LEU A 15 11.33 -8.83 3.16
CA LEU A 15 11.07 -7.41 2.94
C LEU A 15 12.37 -6.59 2.79
N ALA A 16 13.41 -6.90 3.58
CA ALA A 16 14.71 -6.24 3.47
C ALA A 16 15.35 -6.43 2.07
N ASP A 17 15.19 -7.62 1.49
CA ASP A 17 15.69 -7.93 0.14
C ASP A 17 14.88 -7.28 -0.99
N HIS A 18 13.69 -6.74 -0.68
CA HIS A 18 12.76 -6.15 -1.65
C HIS A 18 12.38 -4.70 -1.29
N LEU A 19 13.28 -4.00 -0.61
CA LEU A 19 13.17 -2.55 -0.44
C LEU A 19 13.30 -1.83 -1.78
N TYR A 20 12.77 -0.62 -1.83
CA TYR A 20 12.83 0.23 -3.00
C TYR A 20 14.03 1.17 -2.93
N PHE A 21 14.72 1.29 -4.06
CA PHE A 21 15.81 2.24 -4.28
C PHE A 21 15.55 2.99 -5.60
N PRO A 22 16.11 4.18 -5.81
CA PRO A 22 15.90 4.94 -7.05
C PRO A 22 16.21 4.18 -8.35
N THR A 23 17.01 3.12 -8.29
CA THR A 23 17.46 2.32 -9.43
C THR A 23 16.76 0.96 -9.56
N ILE A 24 15.64 0.74 -8.87
CA ILE A 24 14.92 -0.54 -8.94
C ILE A 24 14.36 -0.81 -10.35
N ASP A 25 14.36 -2.07 -10.80
CA ASP A 25 13.71 -2.46 -12.04
C ASP A 25 12.20 -2.12 -11.97
N PRO A 26 11.64 -1.41 -12.97
CA PRO A 26 10.25 -1.02 -12.94
C PRO A 26 9.23 -2.15 -12.83
N ASN A 27 9.59 -3.38 -13.21
CA ASN A 27 8.72 -4.56 -13.12
C ASN A 27 8.95 -5.36 -11.83
N GLN A 28 10.02 -5.07 -11.08
CA GLN A 28 10.29 -5.76 -9.82
C GLN A 28 9.35 -5.23 -8.73
N PRO A 29 8.64 -6.11 -8.01
CA PRO A 29 7.83 -5.70 -6.88
C PRO A 29 8.72 -5.25 -5.72
N PHE A 30 8.30 -4.19 -5.05
CA PHE A 30 8.92 -3.71 -3.82
C PHE A 30 7.88 -3.51 -2.74
N PHE A 31 8.36 -3.47 -1.50
CA PHE A 31 7.52 -3.36 -0.33
C PHE A 31 7.75 -2.05 0.43
N PHE A 32 6.68 -1.53 1.02
CA PHE A 32 6.66 -0.25 1.72
C PHE A 32 5.53 -0.23 2.77
N GLY A 33 5.38 0.87 3.52
CA GLY A 33 4.34 1.02 4.56
C GLY A 33 4.82 0.82 6.00
N PHE A 34 6.04 0.30 6.16
CA PHE A 34 6.72 0.11 7.44
C PHE A 34 7.92 1.06 7.59
N LEU A 35 8.38 1.24 8.82
CA LEU A 35 9.61 1.95 9.12
C LEU A 35 10.82 1.04 8.91
N THR A 36 11.98 1.64 8.68
CA THR A 36 13.28 0.93 8.70
C THR A 36 14.09 1.36 9.90
N ASP A 37 14.92 0.48 10.44
CA ASP A 37 15.76 0.74 11.63
C ASP A 37 16.90 1.76 11.41
N GLY A 38 17.03 2.31 10.21
CA GLY A 38 18.01 3.36 9.88
C GLY A 38 19.46 2.87 9.81
N LYS A 39 19.70 1.55 9.94
CA LYS A 39 21.03 0.95 9.84
C LYS A 39 21.45 0.76 8.38
N PRO A 40 22.73 0.48 8.08
CA PRO A 40 23.22 0.31 6.71
C PRO A 40 22.50 -0.78 5.91
N GLN A 41 22.01 -1.85 6.55
CA GLN A 41 21.21 -2.90 5.90
C GLN A 41 19.69 -2.62 5.90
N GLN A 42 19.24 -1.50 6.49
CA GLN A 42 17.84 -1.05 6.62
C GLN A 42 16.86 -2.20 6.91
N SER A 43 16.81 -2.67 8.16
CA SER A 43 15.87 -3.74 8.51
C SER A 43 14.45 -3.17 8.66
N PRO A 44 13.43 -3.77 8.04
CA PRO A 44 12.05 -3.36 8.21
C PRO A 44 11.57 -3.63 9.64
N ILE A 45 10.87 -2.67 10.23
CA ILE A 45 10.25 -2.79 11.55
C ILE A 45 8.78 -3.11 11.32
N ILE A 46 8.43 -4.39 11.43
CA ILE A 46 7.05 -4.85 11.26
C ILE A 46 6.34 -4.84 12.61
N GLY A 47 5.08 -4.41 12.61
CA GLY A 47 4.23 -4.53 13.78
C GLY A 47 3.93 -5.99 14.16
N ASN A 48 3.46 -6.20 15.38
CA ASN A 48 3.07 -7.52 15.87
C ASN A 48 1.55 -7.78 15.77
N GLY A 49 0.81 -6.86 15.14
CA GLY A 49 -0.65 -6.94 14.96
C GLY A 49 -1.46 -6.46 16.17
N SER A 50 -0.79 -6.07 17.26
CA SER A 50 -1.47 -5.47 18.42
C SER A 50 -2.01 -4.08 18.10
N GLN A 51 -2.87 -3.57 18.98
CA GLN A 51 -3.48 -2.24 18.83
C GLN A 51 -2.46 -1.12 18.65
N ASN A 52 -1.38 -1.16 19.43
CA ASN A 52 -0.36 -0.10 19.42
C ASN A 52 0.75 -0.35 18.38
N ASN A 53 0.78 -1.55 17.77
CA ASN A 53 1.81 -1.93 16.83
C ASN A 53 1.23 -2.79 15.69
N PRO A 54 0.38 -2.20 14.83
CA PRO A 54 -0.28 -2.91 13.75
C PRO A 54 0.71 -3.32 12.65
N VAL A 55 0.43 -4.45 12.01
CA VAL A 55 1.13 -4.88 10.78
C VAL A 55 0.66 -3.99 9.64
N ARG A 56 1.61 -3.43 8.87
CA ARG A 56 1.36 -2.63 7.66
C ARG A 56 2.43 -2.94 6.62
N ILE A 57 2.06 -3.67 5.59
CA ILE A 57 2.98 -4.09 4.51
C ILE A 57 2.26 -3.92 3.19
N TYR A 58 2.80 -3.07 2.33
CA TYR A 58 2.23 -2.76 1.03
C TYR A 58 3.20 -3.13 -0.07
N ALA A 59 2.68 -3.49 -1.25
CA ALA A 59 3.46 -3.94 -2.39
C ALA A 59 2.97 -3.29 -3.67
N THR A 60 3.91 -2.91 -4.54
CA THR A 60 3.64 -2.38 -5.88
C THR A 60 4.87 -2.56 -6.78
N THR A 61 4.79 -2.08 -8.01
CA THR A 61 5.92 -1.95 -8.94
C THR A 61 5.95 -0.52 -9.47
N LEU A 62 7.11 0.00 -9.90
CA LEU A 62 7.15 1.34 -10.49
C LEU A 62 6.31 1.41 -11.76
N LYS A 63 6.25 0.34 -12.54
CA LYS A 63 5.43 0.27 -13.75
C LYS A 63 3.95 0.49 -13.45
N LEU A 64 3.42 -0.13 -12.39
CA LEU A 64 2.02 0.08 -11.98
C LEU A 64 1.77 1.52 -11.54
N LEU A 65 2.69 2.10 -10.77
CA LEU A 65 2.58 3.49 -10.33
C LEU A 65 2.67 4.46 -11.52
N HIS A 66 3.62 4.32 -12.44
CA HIS A 66 3.75 5.23 -13.58
C HIS A 66 2.54 5.17 -14.52
N LEU A 67 2.04 3.97 -14.81
CA LEU A 67 0.93 3.79 -15.75
C LEU A 67 -0.40 4.35 -15.21
N ASN A 68 -0.59 4.33 -13.89
CA ASN A 68 -1.90 4.64 -13.30
C ASN A 68 -1.90 5.90 -12.43
N CYS A 69 -0.76 6.27 -11.85
CA CYS A 69 -0.64 7.37 -10.90
C CYS A 69 -0.03 8.65 -11.49
N ASN A 70 0.40 8.72 -12.75
CA ASN A 70 0.96 9.96 -13.32
C ASN A 70 -0.10 10.86 -13.98
N THR A 71 -0.11 12.16 -13.64
CA THR A 71 -1.14 13.17 -13.96
C THR A 71 -1.53 13.31 -15.43
N ASP A 72 -0.62 13.10 -16.38
CA ASP A 72 -0.93 13.19 -17.81
C ASP A 72 -2.05 12.21 -18.23
N ASN A 73 -2.34 11.22 -17.40
CA ASN A 73 -3.36 10.21 -17.60
C ASN A 73 -4.60 10.37 -16.68
N GLN A 74 -4.80 11.50 -15.98
CA GLN A 74 -5.67 11.54 -14.77
C GLN A 74 -6.96 12.39 -14.79
N ASP A 75 -7.22 13.22 -15.79
CA ASP A 75 -8.39 14.12 -15.75
C ASP A 75 -9.77 13.43 -15.72
N HIS A 76 -9.82 12.11 -15.98
CA HIS A 76 -11.03 11.28 -15.90
C HIS A 76 -10.84 10.01 -15.07
N SER A 77 -9.83 9.97 -14.18
CA SER A 77 -9.51 8.77 -13.41
C SER A 77 -10.34 8.63 -12.14
N LEU A 78 -10.98 7.47 -11.97
CA LEU A 78 -11.61 7.04 -10.71
C LEU A 78 -10.67 6.07 -10.00
N PHE A 79 -10.21 6.42 -8.81
CA PHE A 79 -9.45 5.52 -7.96
C PHE A 79 -10.37 4.73 -7.04
N HIS A 80 -9.92 3.56 -6.64
CA HIS A 80 -10.65 2.62 -5.82
C HIS A 80 -9.78 2.12 -4.67
N ILE A 81 -10.38 1.92 -3.51
CA ILE A 81 -9.81 1.13 -2.42
C ILE A 81 -10.89 0.16 -1.98
N ASP A 82 -10.49 -1.09 -1.87
CA ASP A 82 -11.35 -2.18 -1.43
C ASP A 82 -10.60 -3.07 -0.45
N GLY A 83 -11.31 -3.61 0.54
CA GLY A 83 -10.79 -4.51 1.55
C GLY A 83 -11.30 -5.93 1.33
N MET A 84 -10.42 -6.84 0.90
CA MET A 84 -10.77 -8.25 0.77
C MET A 84 -10.36 -9.03 2.03
N TYR A 85 -11.34 -9.65 2.68
CA TYR A 85 -11.13 -10.48 3.88
C TYR A 85 -10.86 -11.95 3.52
N LYS A 86 -10.29 -12.70 4.48
CA LYS A 86 -10.07 -14.16 4.42
C LYS A 86 -8.99 -14.65 3.43
N ILE A 87 -8.06 -13.78 3.04
CA ILE A 87 -6.95 -14.15 2.14
C ILE A 87 -5.71 -14.58 2.94
N THR A 88 -5.60 -14.18 4.21
CA THR A 88 -4.48 -14.51 5.10
C THR A 88 -4.91 -15.48 6.21
N ILE A 89 -3.99 -16.31 6.69
CA ILE A 89 -4.23 -17.24 7.81
C ILE A 89 -4.68 -16.48 9.07
N GLU A 90 -4.12 -15.29 9.28
CA GLU A 90 -4.42 -14.40 10.41
C GLU A 90 -5.69 -13.56 10.20
N ASN A 91 -6.42 -13.76 9.09
CA ASN A 91 -7.59 -12.98 8.69
C ASN A 91 -7.38 -11.46 8.59
N TYR A 92 -6.13 -11.03 8.41
CA TYR A 92 -5.82 -9.65 8.06
C TYR A 92 -6.42 -9.30 6.68
N PRO A 93 -7.07 -8.14 6.56
CA PRO A 93 -7.59 -7.64 5.30
C PRO A 93 -6.46 -7.41 4.29
N LEU A 94 -6.75 -7.75 3.04
CA LEU A 94 -5.97 -7.34 1.88
C LEU A 94 -6.63 -6.10 1.27
N LEU A 95 -6.00 -4.95 1.49
CA LEU A 95 -6.34 -3.71 0.81
C LEU A 95 -5.89 -3.78 -0.64
N VAL A 96 -6.76 -3.41 -1.57
CA VAL A 96 -6.43 -3.24 -2.98
C VAL A 96 -6.74 -1.81 -3.36
N PHE A 97 -5.70 -1.08 -3.75
CA PHE A 97 -5.84 0.25 -4.34
C PHE A 97 -5.60 0.17 -5.84
N GLY A 98 -6.53 0.71 -6.61
CA GLY A 98 -6.50 0.60 -8.05
C GLY A 98 -7.18 1.77 -8.75
N ARG A 99 -7.13 1.76 -10.07
CA ARG A 99 -7.76 2.76 -10.92
C ARG A 99 -8.68 2.10 -11.92
N SER A 100 -9.90 2.60 -12.06
CA SER A 100 -10.79 2.18 -13.13
C SER A 100 -10.52 2.98 -14.39
N ASN A 101 -10.47 2.27 -15.52
CA ASN A 101 -10.49 2.90 -16.84
C ASN A 101 -11.95 3.23 -17.27
N PRO A 102 -12.17 4.01 -18.33
CA PRO A 102 -13.51 4.30 -18.84
C PRO A 102 -14.34 3.06 -19.20
N ASN A 103 -13.70 1.93 -19.47
CA ASN A 103 -14.34 0.63 -19.71
C ASN A 103 -14.72 -0.11 -18.41
N ARG A 104 -14.69 0.57 -17.25
CA ARG A 104 -15.07 0.05 -15.93
C ARG A 104 -14.23 -1.14 -15.47
N THR A 105 -13.02 -1.30 -16.03
CA THR A 105 -12.07 -2.32 -15.59
C THR A 105 -11.17 -1.72 -14.53
N LEU A 106 -11.15 -2.35 -13.34
CA LEU A 106 -10.23 -2.00 -12.27
C LEU A 106 -8.83 -2.53 -12.58
N HIS A 107 -7.84 -1.65 -12.51
CA HIS A 107 -6.42 -1.99 -12.59
C HIS A 107 -5.80 -1.83 -11.20
N PRO A 108 -5.48 -2.93 -10.49
CA PRO A 108 -4.79 -2.86 -9.21
C PRO A 108 -3.42 -2.22 -9.35
N ILE A 109 -3.08 -1.36 -8.40
CA ILE A 109 -1.82 -0.60 -8.37
C ILE A 109 -1.02 -0.98 -7.13
N VAL A 110 -1.69 -1.03 -5.98
CA VAL A 110 -1.07 -1.36 -4.69
C VAL A 110 -1.89 -2.42 -3.99
N PHE A 111 -1.19 -3.42 -3.47
CA PHE A 111 -1.76 -4.42 -2.57
C PHE A 111 -1.23 -4.17 -1.17
N GLY A 112 -2.07 -4.24 -0.15
CA GLY A 112 -1.67 -3.97 1.21
C GLY A 112 -2.22 -4.98 2.20
N ILE A 113 -1.38 -5.48 3.09
CA ILE A 113 -1.80 -6.24 4.26
C ILE A 113 -1.73 -5.30 5.45
N THR A 114 -2.85 -5.14 6.13
CA THR A 114 -2.92 -4.43 7.41
C THR A 114 -3.60 -5.31 8.45
N SER A 115 -3.13 -5.29 9.69
CA SER A 115 -3.82 -6.03 10.77
C SER A 115 -5.04 -5.30 11.32
N LYS A 116 -5.24 -4.04 10.91
CA LYS A 116 -6.24 -3.11 11.44
C LYS A 116 -6.82 -2.26 10.32
N GLU A 117 -8.06 -1.83 10.48
CA GLU A 117 -8.78 -0.98 9.51
C GLU A 117 -9.27 0.30 10.19
N GLU A 118 -8.40 0.87 11.01
CA GLU A 118 -8.64 2.12 11.70
C GLU A 118 -8.17 3.28 10.81
N LYS A 119 -8.57 4.50 11.18
CA LYS A 119 -8.25 5.70 10.40
C LYS A 119 -6.74 5.83 10.19
N GLU A 120 -5.96 5.51 11.20
CA GLU A 120 -4.50 5.58 11.22
C GLU A 120 -3.85 4.60 10.23
N ASP A 121 -4.47 3.44 10.00
CA ASP A 121 -3.98 2.45 9.03
C ASP A 121 -4.20 2.94 7.60
N PHE A 122 -5.39 3.49 7.31
CA PHE A 122 -5.65 4.08 6.01
C PHE A 122 -4.83 5.36 5.77
N ILE A 123 -4.60 6.19 6.78
CA ILE A 123 -3.68 7.33 6.68
C ILE A 123 -2.29 6.83 6.32
N ASN A 124 -1.79 5.83 7.06
CA ASN A 124 -0.49 5.25 6.76
C ASN A 124 -0.44 4.69 5.33
N PHE A 125 -1.48 3.99 4.88
CA PHE A 125 -1.59 3.47 3.51
C PHE A 125 -1.49 4.59 2.46
N PHE A 126 -2.31 5.63 2.57
CA PHE A 126 -2.31 6.75 1.62
C PHE A 126 -1.02 7.59 1.65
N GLU A 127 -0.50 7.90 2.84
CA GLU A 127 0.77 8.63 2.98
C GLU A 127 1.95 7.83 2.42
N SER A 128 1.93 6.50 2.61
CA SER A 128 2.95 5.61 2.06
C SER A 128 2.94 5.62 0.53
N ILE A 129 1.76 5.61 -0.10
CA ILE A 129 1.62 5.76 -1.56
C ILE A 129 2.13 7.12 -2.02
N LYS A 130 1.73 8.22 -1.37
CA LYS A 130 2.23 9.57 -1.69
C LYS A 130 3.74 9.67 -1.52
N PHE A 131 4.31 9.02 -0.52
CA PHE A 131 5.74 9.00 -0.29
C PHE A 131 6.47 8.31 -1.45
N VAL A 132 6.08 7.09 -1.83
CA VAL A 132 6.75 6.38 -2.94
C VAL A 132 6.53 7.10 -4.27
N CYS A 133 5.34 7.64 -4.54
CA CYS A 133 5.12 8.46 -5.74
C CYS A 133 6.08 9.66 -5.78
N ARG A 134 6.24 10.40 -4.67
CA ARG A 134 7.20 11.52 -4.59
C ARG A 134 8.64 11.07 -4.79
N LEU A 135 9.05 9.98 -4.15
CA LEU A 135 10.41 9.44 -4.27
C LEU A 135 10.78 9.13 -5.72
N PHE A 136 9.82 8.62 -6.49
CA PHE A 136 10.00 8.26 -7.90
C PHE A 136 9.56 9.36 -8.88
N ASN A 137 9.37 10.59 -8.40
CA ASN A 137 8.95 11.75 -9.22
C ASN A 137 7.65 11.50 -10.02
N ILE A 138 6.71 10.74 -9.46
CA ILE A 138 5.40 10.47 -10.02
C ILE A 138 4.45 11.56 -9.54
N ASN A 139 3.91 12.34 -10.48
CA ASN A 139 2.92 13.35 -10.18
C ASN A 139 1.57 12.67 -9.91
N PHE A 140 1.30 12.36 -8.65
CA PHE A 140 0.10 11.65 -8.22
C PHE A 140 -0.98 12.63 -7.74
N ILE A 141 -2.06 12.74 -8.52
CA ILE A 141 -3.22 13.57 -8.19
C ILE A 141 -4.45 12.68 -8.07
N LEU A 142 -5.04 12.66 -6.88
CA LEU A 142 -6.27 11.97 -6.61
C LEU A 142 -7.42 12.99 -6.64
N LYS A 143 -8.32 12.87 -7.62
CA LYS A 143 -9.52 13.74 -7.76
C LYS A 143 -10.82 13.05 -7.36
N PHE A 144 -10.92 11.75 -7.63
CA PHE A 144 -12.11 10.95 -7.37
C PHE A 144 -11.70 9.62 -6.73
N MET A 145 -12.39 9.29 -5.64
CA MET A 145 -12.22 8.03 -4.92
C MET A 145 -13.56 7.32 -4.80
N MET A 146 -13.57 6.03 -5.12
CA MET A 146 -14.65 5.11 -4.78
C MET A 146 -14.13 4.15 -3.72
N GLN A 147 -14.92 3.96 -2.67
CA GLN A 147 -14.58 3.08 -1.57
C GLN A 147 -15.85 2.49 -0.98
N ASP A 148 -15.70 1.46 -0.16
CA ASP A 148 -16.79 0.98 0.68
C ASP A 148 -17.27 2.06 1.64
N ALA A 149 -18.49 1.88 2.17
CA ALA A 149 -19.10 2.78 3.14
C ALA A 149 -18.46 2.63 4.54
N GLN A 150 -17.14 2.82 4.61
CA GLN A 150 -16.33 2.67 5.82
C GLN A 150 -15.84 4.03 6.32
N ILE A 151 -16.24 4.36 7.55
CA ILE A 151 -16.00 5.68 8.13
C ILE A 151 -14.51 5.97 8.37
N ALA A 152 -13.72 4.94 8.70
CA ALA A 152 -12.30 5.05 8.96
C ALA A 152 -11.53 5.45 7.68
N CYS A 153 -11.80 4.74 6.58
CA CYS A 153 -11.21 5.03 5.27
C CYS A 153 -11.69 6.38 4.73
N ALA A 154 -12.98 6.72 4.86
CA ALA A 154 -13.52 8.04 4.49
C ALA A 154 -12.79 9.18 5.24
N SER A 155 -12.61 9.01 6.55
CA SER A 155 -11.95 10.00 7.40
C SER A 155 -10.46 10.14 7.09
N ALA A 156 -9.79 9.04 6.72
CA ALA A 156 -8.40 9.04 6.30
C ALA A 156 -8.21 9.68 4.93
N LEU A 157 -9.12 9.40 3.98
CA LEU A 157 -9.12 10.00 2.65
C LEU A 157 -9.18 11.52 2.74
N ASN A 158 -10.14 12.06 3.50
CA ASN A 158 -10.28 13.51 3.69
C ASN A 158 -9.06 14.14 4.38
N ALA A 159 -8.38 13.40 5.26
CA ALA A 159 -7.15 13.87 5.91
C ALA A 159 -5.94 13.89 4.95
N CYS A 160 -5.80 12.88 4.09
CA CYS A 160 -4.66 12.73 3.20
C CYS A 160 -4.83 13.47 1.86
N PHE A 161 -6.07 13.64 1.40
CA PHE A 161 -6.45 14.29 0.13
C PHE A 161 -7.67 15.21 0.37
N PRO A 162 -7.46 16.41 0.93
CA PRO A 162 -8.56 17.33 1.20
C PRO A 162 -9.28 17.73 -0.11
N GLY A 163 -10.61 17.62 -0.12
CA GLY A 163 -11.44 17.99 -1.27
C GLY A 163 -11.73 16.86 -2.28
N VAL A 164 -11.34 15.62 -1.95
CA VAL A 164 -11.75 14.38 -2.64
C VAL A 164 -13.00 13.80 -2.00
#